data_AF-A0A1Q7UZ61-F1
#
_entry.id   AF-A0A1Q7UZ61-F1
#
_cell.length_a   1.000
_cell.length_b   1.000
_cell.length_c   1.000
_cell.angle_alpha   90.00
_cell.angle_beta   90.00
_cell.angle_gamma   90.00
#
_symmetry.space_group_name_H-M   'P 1'
#
loop_
_entity.id
_entity.type
_entity.pdbx_description
1 polymer ?
#
loop_
_entity_poly.entity_id
_entity_poly.type
_entity_poly.pdbx_seq_one_letter_code
_entity_poly.pdbx_strand_id
1 'polypeptide(L)'
;MTEKVHAIAYWLLPEAAAREVFLREIRRRARQFGAPLFEPHVTIFIAPENSGAPLEVLRELGPVDIELAIHSIRFSEQFTKTLFVQFERNSVLQQLGDAIWRTEGARNRYLIDPHLSLLYAKLPSKTKQRLADNIRLPFRKVGFTSICVMRCARPTTRAIEVEQWKLLAP
;
A
#
# COMPACT_ATOMS: atom_id res chain seq x y z
N MET A 1 -27.04 -8.37 6.61
CA MET A 1 -25.57 -8.19 6.50
C MET A 1 -25.32 -6.71 6.50
N THR A 2 -24.57 -6.17 7.45
CA THR A 2 -24.19 -4.75 7.45
C THR A 2 -23.30 -4.47 6.25
N GLU A 3 -23.63 -3.47 5.45
CA GLU A 3 -22.78 -3.04 4.34
C GLU A 3 -21.41 -2.63 4.86
N LYS A 4 -20.37 -3.05 4.15
CA LYS A 4 -19.00 -2.73 4.52
C LYS A 4 -18.70 -1.29 4.13
N VAL A 5 -18.18 -0.51 5.07
CA VAL A 5 -17.72 0.85 4.79
C VAL A 5 -16.52 0.79 3.84
N HIS A 6 -16.51 1.64 2.81
CA HIS A 6 -15.36 1.78 1.93
C HIS A 6 -14.62 3.08 2.21
N ALA A 7 -13.43 3.17 1.61
CA ALA A 7 -12.56 4.32 1.72
C ALA A 7 -11.86 4.55 0.38
N ILE A 8 -11.41 5.79 0.19
CA ILE A 8 -10.55 6.18 -0.92
C ILE A 8 -9.10 6.10 -0.44
N ALA A 9 -8.29 5.28 -1.08
CA ALA A 9 -6.90 5.07 -0.75
C ALA A 9 -6.01 5.62 -1.88
N TYR A 10 -5.09 6.51 -1.51
CA TYR A 10 -4.07 7.07 -2.38
C TYR A 10 -2.81 6.22 -2.28
N TRP A 11 -2.37 5.66 -3.40
CA TRP A 11 -1.30 4.68 -3.45
C TRP A 11 -0.14 5.21 -4.28
N LEU A 12 1.05 5.18 -3.69
CA LEU A 12 2.31 5.43 -4.37
C LEU A 12 2.79 4.12 -5.03
N LEU A 13 3.10 4.19 -6.33
CA LEU A 13 3.47 3.03 -7.15
C LEU A 13 4.98 3.00 -7.44
N PRO A 14 5.66 1.85 -7.25
CA PRO A 14 7.08 1.74 -7.56
C PRO A 14 7.35 1.88 -9.07
N GLU A 15 8.56 2.32 -9.40
CA GLU A 15 9.07 2.29 -10.76
C GLU A 15 9.07 0.87 -11.36
N ALA A 16 9.04 0.79 -12.70
CA ALA A 16 8.85 -0.45 -13.44
C ALA A 16 9.76 -1.61 -12.99
N ALA A 17 11.06 -1.36 -12.83
CA ALA A 17 12.01 -2.41 -12.44
C ALA A 17 11.74 -2.97 -11.04
N ALA A 18 11.51 -2.10 -10.06
CA ALA A 18 11.19 -2.51 -8.69
C ALA A 18 9.78 -3.11 -8.59
N ARG A 19 8.81 -2.53 -9.30
CA ARG A 19 7.43 -3.04 -9.41
C ARG A 19 7.41 -4.48 -9.90
N GLU A 20 8.19 -4.79 -10.94
CA GLU A 20 8.32 -6.15 -11.48
C GLU A 20 8.87 -7.14 -10.45
N VAL A 21 9.88 -6.74 -9.66
CA VAL A 21 10.38 -7.56 -8.56
C VAL A 21 9.27 -7.81 -7.54
N PHE A 22 8.58 -6.77 -7.09
CA PHE A 22 7.50 -6.92 -6.10
C PHE A 22 6.32 -7.74 -6.61
N LEU A 23 5.92 -7.58 -7.87
CA LEU A 23 4.86 -8.38 -8.48
C LEU A 23 5.23 -9.87 -8.52
N ARG A 24 6.48 -10.21 -8.89
CA ARG A 24 6.94 -11.61 -8.87
C ARG A 24 6.93 -12.19 -7.47
N GLU A 25 7.37 -11.40 -6.49
CA GLU A 25 7.27 -11.75 -5.09
C GLU A 25 5.80 -12.01 -4.72
N ILE A 26 4.91 -11.02 -4.80
CA ILE A 26 3.47 -11.14 -4.49
C ILE A 26 2.85 -12.37 -5.15
N ARG A 27 3.02 -12.56 -6.47
CA ARG A 27 2.50 -13.72 -7.22
C ARG A 27 3.03 -15.06 -6.70
N ARG A 28 4.30 -15.14 -6.31
CA ARG A 28 4.86 -16.38 -5.73
C ARG A 28 4.17 -16.73 -4.42
N ARG A 29 3.99 -15.76 -3.53
CA ARG A 29 3.39 -16.01 -2.20
C ARG A 29 1.88 -16.22 -2.30
N ALA A 30 1.20 -15.47 -3.17
CA ALA A 30 -0.21 -15.65 -3.49
C ALA A 30 -0.50 -17.10 -3.91
N ARG A 31 0.29 -17.64 -4.85
CA ARG A 31 0.21 -19.05 -5.26
C ARG A 31 0.51 -20.03 -4.12
N GLN A 32 1.53 -19.76 -3.32
CA GLN A 32 1.94 -20.63 -2.22
C GLN A 32 0.86 -20.75 -1.12
N PHE A 33 0.11 -19.66 -0.85
CA PHE A 33 -0.80 -19.59 0.30
C PHE A 33 -2.27 -19.41 -0.07
N GLY A 34 -2.64 -19.48 -1.35
CA GLY A 34 -4.02 -19.23 -1.79
C GLY A 34 -4.51 -17.82 -1.43
N ALA A 35 -3.64 -16.82 -1.57
CA ALA A 35 -3.89 -15.43 -1.18
C ALA A 35 -4.23 -14.56 -2.40
N PRO A 36 -4.94 -13.43 -2.21
CA PRO A 36 -5.32 -12.55 -3.31
C PRO A 36 -4.10 -11.88 -3.93
N LEU A 37 -4.21 -11.57 -5.22
CA LEU A 37 -3.27 -10.69 -5.92
C LEU A 37 -3.67 -9.23 -5.71
N PHE A 38 -2.67 -8.36 -5.72
CA PHE A 38 -2.84 -6.91 -5.64
C PHE A 38 -1.62 -6.22 -6.26
N GLU A 39 -1.79 -4.97 -6.68
CA GLU A 39 -0.68 -4.15 -7.17
C GLU A 39 0.28 -3.79 -6.04
N PRO A 40 1.61 -3.83 -6.23
CA PRO A 40 2.55 -3.38 -5.22
C PRO A 40 2.44 -1.87 -5.04
N HIS A 41 2.20 -1.43 -3.81
CA HIS A 41 1.96 -0.03 -3.49
C HIS A 41 2.42 0.33 -2.08
N VAL A 42 2.66 1.62 -1.84
CA VAL A 42 2.72 2.22 -0.50
C VAL A 42 1.47 3.09 -0.34
N THR A 43 0.71 2.90 0.73
CA THR A 43 -0.44 3.78 1.01
C THR A 43 0.06 5.13 1.53
N ILE A 44 -0.31 6.21 0.84
CA ILE A 44 0.00 7.58 1.22
C ILE A 44 -1.09 8.11 2.16
N PHE A 45 -2.33 8.16 1.66
CA PHE A 45 -3.49 8.72 2.36
C PHE A 45 -4.71 7.77 2.29
N ILE A 46 -5.55 7.75 3.33
CA ILE A 46 -6.87 7.08 3.29
C ILE A 46 -7.96 8.07 3.71
N ALA A 47 -8.77 8.48 2.74
CA ALA A 47 -9.92 9.35 2.93
C ALA A 47 -11.24 8.54 3.09
N PRO A 48 -12.29 9.10 3.72
CA PRO A 48 -13.64 8.53 3.68
C PRO A 48 -14.14 8.35 2.24
N GLU A 49 -15.07 7.43 1.99
CA GLU A 49 -15.59 7.20 0.63
C GLU A 49 -16.23 8.45 -0.01
N ASN A 50 -16.94 9.25 0.79
CA ASN A 50 -17.63 10.46 0.33
C ASN A 50 -16.73 11.71 0.36
N SER A 51 -15.41 11.51 0.23
CA SER A 51 -14.43 12.60 0.18
C SER A 51 -14.39 13.22 -1.23
N GLY A 52 -13.50 14.20 -1.48
CA GLY A 52 -13.49 15.00 -2.70
C GLY A 52 -13.31 14.19 -3.99
N ALA A 53 -13.32 14.85 -5.14
CA ALA A 53 -13.12 14.19 -6.43
C ALA A 53 -11.65 13.73 -6.57
N PRO A 54 -11.33 12.41 -6.51
CA PRO A 54 -9.94 12.00 -6.32
C PRO A 54 -9.02 12.32 -7.49
N LEU A 55 -9.59 12.42 -8.70
CA LEU A 55 -8.86 12.83 -9.89
C LEU A 55 -8.41 14.30 -9.83
N GLU A 56 -9.19 15.18 -9.19
CA GLU A 56 -8.83 16.59 -9.01
C GLU A 56 -7.67 16.70 -8.01
N VAL A 57 -7.74 15.93 -6.92
CA VAL A 57 -6.64 15.82 -5.96
C VAL A 57 -5.34 15.40 -6.64
N LEU A 58 -5.35 14.36 -7.48
CA LEU A 58 -4.14 13.95 -8.21
C LEU A 58 -3.59 15.04 -9.15
N ARG A 59 -4.47 15.79 -9.83
CA ARG A 59 -4.05 16.88 -10.73
C ARG A 59 -3.34 18.01 -9.98
N GLU A 60 -3.73 18.30 -8.74
CA GLU A 60 -3.10 19.33 -7.91
C GLU A 60 -1.71 18.94 -7.41
N LEU A 61 -1.45 17.64 -7.20
CA LEU A 61 -0.17 17.16 -6.66
C LEU A 61 0.98 17.28 -7.67
N GLY A 62 0.68 17.21 -8.97
CA GLY A 62 1.68 17.20 -10.03
C GLY A 62 2.49 15.88 -10.10
N PRO A 63 3.60 15.87 -10.87
CA PRO A 63 4.46 14.68 -11.00
C PRO A 63 5.14 14.35 -9.67
N VAL A 64 5.37 13.06 -9.44
CA VAL A 64 5.97 12.53 -8.22
C VAL A 64 7.25 11.82 -8.56
N ASP A 65 8.28 12.05 -7.75
CA ASP A 65 9.55 11.32 -7.78
C ASP A 65 10.05 11.21 -6.34
N ILE A 66 9.88 10.03 -5.73
CA ILE A 66 10.21 9.76 -4.34
C ILE A 66 11.05 8.49 -4.26
N GLU A 67 12.20 8.57 -3.62
CA GLU A 67 13.02 7.41 -3.26
C GLU A 67 12.81 7.06 -1.77
N LEU A 68 12.45 5.80 -1.50
CA LEU A 68 12.33 5.27 -0.13
C LEU A 68 13.40 4.21 0.14
N ALA A 69 14.09 4.34 1.27
CA ALA A 69 15.05 3.34 1.76
C ALA A 69 14.33 2.20 2.48
N ILE A 70 14.72 0.96 2.16
CA ILE A 70 14.19 -0.24 2.81
C ILE A 70 14.85 -0.37 4.18
N HIS A 71 14.02 -0.37 5.23
CA HIS A 71 14.46 -0.63 6.58
C HIS A 71 14.56 -2.14 6.84
N SER A 72 13.49 -2.90 6.61
CA SER A 72 13.47 -4.34 6.86
C SER A 72 12.27 -5.05 6.21
N ILE A 73 12.26 -6.38 6.23
CA ILE A 73 11.05 -7.17 5.98
C ILE A 73 10.38 -7.44 7.33
N ARG A 74 9.10 -7.13 7.46
CA ARG A 74 8.34 -7.28 8.71
C ARG A 74 7.00 -7.97 8.47
N PHE A 75 6.34 -8.33 9.56
CA PHE A 75 5.01 -8.94 9.57
C PHE A 75 4.23 -8.50 10.81
N SER A 76 2.91 -8.64 10.77
CA SER A 76 2.03 -8.43 11.92
C SER A 76 0.81 -9.36 11.87
N GLU A 77 -0.12 -9.20 12.81
CA GLU A 77 -1.41 -9.90 12.82
C GLU A 77 -2.48 -9.21 11.96
N GLN A 78 -2.24 -7.98 11.49
CA GLN A 78 -3.16 -7.28 10.60
C GLN A 78 -3.14 -7.95 9.21
N PHE A 79 -4.32 -8.27 8.66
CA PHE A 79 -4.45 -8.96 7.36
C PHE A 79 -3.70 -8.25 6.22
N THR A 80 -3.77 -6.91 6.15
CA THR A 80 -3.06 -6.12 5.14
C THR A 80 -1.58 -5.86 5.47
N LYS A 81 -1.07 -6.40 6.59
CA LYS A 81 0.34 -6.36 7.00
C LYS A 81 0.84 -7.75 7.40
N THR A 82 0.32 -8.82 6.79
CA THR A 82 0.78 -10.21 7.02
C THR A 82 2.27 -10.36 6.76
N LEU A 83 2.78 -9.77 5.67
CA LEU A 83 4.19 -9.72 5.33
C LEU A 83 4.40 -8.50 4.46
N PHE A 84 5.41 -7.67 4.74
CA PHE A 84 5.61 -6.42 4.06
C PHE A 84 7.07 -5.95 4.12
N VAL A 85 7.44 -5.14 3.14
CA VAL A 85 8.66 -4.32 3.18
C VAL A 85 8.34 -3.10 4.03
N GLN A 86 9.09 -2.90 5.10
CA GLN A 86 9.09 -1.66 5.87
C GLN A 86 10.11 -0.72 5.24
N PHE A 87 9.68 0.51 4.94
CA PHE A 87 10.58 1.59 4.56
C PHE A 87 10.89 2.47 5.76
N GLU A 88 11.99 3.20 5.68
CA GLU A 88 12.28 4.30 6.58
C GLU A 88 11.24 5.42 6.43
N ARG A 89 11.00 6.17 7.50
CA ARG A 89 10.15 7.38 7.41
C ARG A 89 10.82 8.39 6.49
N ASN A 90 10.02 9.04 5.65
CA ASN A 90 10.50 9.97 4.64
C ASN A 90 9.68 11.27 4.71
N SER A 91 10.35 12.41 4.84
CA SER A 91 9.71 13.72 4.99
C SER A 91 8.99 14.17 3.72
N VAL A 92 9.51 13.84 2.53
CA VAL A 92 8.88 14.15 1.23
C VAL A 92 7.57 13.37 1.08
N LEU A 93 7.58 12.07 1.42
CA LEU A 93 6.36 11.27 1.47
C LEU A 93 5.33 11.83 2.47
N GLN A 94 5.80 12.29 3.63
CA GLN A 94 4.91 12.93 4.61
C GLN A 94 4.31 14.23 4.06
N GLN A 95 5.10 15.08 3.38
CA GLN A 95 4.61 16.31 2.75
C GLN A 95 3.57 16.02 1.66
N LEU A 96 3.80 14.98 0.85
CA LEU A 96 2.84 14.51 -0.14
C LEU A 96 1.51 14.06 0.51
N GLY A 97 1.58 13.27 1.58
CA GLY A 97 0.40 12.89 2.34
C GLY A 97 -0.31 14.07 3.00
N ASP A 98 0.44 15.07 3.47
CA ASP A 98 -0.12 16.30 4.02
C ASP A 98 -0.81 17.16 2.95
N ALA A 99 -0.30 17.17 1.72
CA ALA A 99 -0.95 17.84 0.59
C ALA A 99 -2.30 17.20 0.28
N ILE A 100 -2.34 15.87 0.15
CA ILE A 100 -3.60 15.11 -0.04
C ILE A 100 -4.56 15.36 1.12
N TRP A 101 -4.08 15.28 2.37
CA TRP A 101 -4.88 15.53 3.56
C TRP A 101 -5.54 16.91 3.56
N ARG A 102 -4.82 17.97 3.15
CA ARG A 102 -5.35 19.33 3.05
C ARG A 102 -6.42 19.44 1.97
N THR A 103 -6.16 18.92 0.77
CA THR A 103 -7.12 18.97 -0.33
C THR A 103 -8.41 18.20 0.01
N GLU A 104 -8.28 17.07 0.72
CA GLU A 104 -9.44 16.27 1.16
C GLU A 104 -10.22 16.88 2.35
N GLY A 105 -9.72 17.94 2.98
CA GLY A 105 -10.37 18.57 4.13
C GLY A 105 -10.56 17.62 5.32
N ALA A 106 -9.73 16.57 5.42
CA ALA A 106 -9.91 15.54 6.43
C ALA A 106 -9.54 16.07 7.83
N ARG A 107 -10.25 15.60 8.87
CA ARG A 107 -10.04 16.12 10.25
C ARG A 107 -8.71 15.72 10.87
N ASN A 108 -8.24 14.50 10.57
CA ASN A 108 -7.08 13.92 11.23
C ASN A 108 -5.92 13.76 10.25
N ARG A 109 -4.84 14.48 10.52
CA ARG A 109 -3.53 14.22 9.93
C ARG A 109 -2.90 13.02 10.62
N TYR A 110 -2.20 12.17 9.87
CA TYR A 110 -1.48 11.03 10.45
C TYR A 110 -0.04 10.96 9.97
N LEU A 111 0.80 10.37 10.81
CA LEU A 111 2.20 10.08 10.48
C LEU A 111 2.26 8.84 9.59
N ILE A 112 2.89 8.96 8.44
CA ILE A 112 3.03 7.85 7.51
C ILE A 112 4.09 6.87 8.03
N ASP A 113 3.69 5.61 8.18
CA ASP A 113 4.56 4.46 8.43
C ASP A 113 4.64 3.62 7.13
N PRO A 114 5.59 3.98 6.23
CA PRO A 114 5.55 3.52 4.85
C PRO A 114 5.90 2.04 4.77
N HIS A 115 5.00 1.29 4.14
CA HIS A 115 5.20 -0.12 3.89
C HIS A 115 4.60 -0.53 2.55
N LEU A 116 5.18 -1.56 1.95
CA LEU A 116 4.67 -2.23 0.76
C LEU A 116 4.40 -3.68 1.09
N SER A 117 3.14 -4.07 1.00
CA SER A 117 2.72 -5.42 1.36
C SER A 117 3.11 -6.44 0.31
N LEU A 118 3.41 -7.63 0.79
CA LEU A 118 4.02 -8.71 0.04
C LEU A 118 3.16 -9.98 0.04
N LEU A 119 2.18 -10.05 0.94
CA LEU A 119 1.21 -11.11 1.11
C LEU A 119 0.05 -10.60 1.99
N TYR A 120 -1.18 -11.02 1.68
CA TYR A 120 -2.34 -10.90 2.56
C TYR A 120 -2.91 -12.28 2.87
N ALA A 121 -2.67 -12.77 4.08
CA ALA A 121 -3.11 -14.10 4.50
C ALA A 121 -3.17 -14.21 6.03
N LYS A 122 -4.04 -15.08 6.52
CA LYS A 122 -4.01 -15.49 7.94
C LYS A 122 -3.00 -16.63 8.08
N LEU A 123 -1.86 -16.35 8.71
CA LEU A 123 -0.78 -17.32 8.88
C LEU A 123 -0.25 -17.32 10.32
N PRO A 124 0.17 -18.49 10.85
CA PRO A 124 0.86 -18.56 12.14
C PRO A 124 2.11 -17.69 12.18
N SER A 125 2.41 -17.07 13.32
CA SER A 125 3.54 -16.13 13.46
C SER A 125 4.89 -16.77 13.13
N LYS A 126 5.10 -18.05 13.45
CA LYS A 126 6.32 -18.79 13.06
C LYS A 126 6.50 -18.87 11.54
N THR A 127 5.42 -19.04 10.78
CA THR A 127 5.46 -19.05 9.31
C THR A 127 5.82 -17.66 8.78
N LYS A 128 5.22 -16.60 9.34
CA LYS A 128 5.51 -15.21 8.95
C LYS A 128 6.97 -14.84 9.22
N GLN A 129 7.51 -15.21 10.38
CA GLN A 129 8.92 -15.01 10.72
C GLN A 129 9.85 -15.67 9.70
N ARG A 130 9.65 -16.97 9.43
CA ARG A 130 10.45 -17.70 8.44
C ARG A 130 10.39 -17.06 7.05
N LEU A 131 9.23 -16.55 6.63
CA LEU A 131 9.11 -15.85 5.36
C LEU A 131 9.91 -14.55 5.37
N ALA A 132 9.80 -13.74 6.42
CA ALA A 132 10.55 -12.48 6.55
C ALA A 132 12.07 -12.71 6.50
N ASP A 133 12.57 -13.74 7.19
CA ASP A 133 14.01 -14.05 7.26
C ASP A 133 14.62 -14.49 5.92
N ASN A 134 13.79 -15.01 5.00
CA ASN A 134 14.24 -15.59 3.73
C ASN A 134 14.06 -14.65 2.52
N ILE A 135 13.35 -13.53 2.68
CA ILE A 135 13.18 -12.58 1.57
C ILE A 135 14.48 -11.80 1.37
N ARG A 136 14.94 -11.79 0.11
CA ARG A 136 16.07 -10.98 -0.35
C ARG A 136 15.60 -10.15 -1.53
N LEU A 137 15.67 -8.84 -1.38
CA LEU A 137 15.39 -7.90 -2.46
C LEU A 137 16.74 -7.49 -3.10
N PRO A 138 16.78 -7.31 -4.43
CA PRO A 138 18.02 -6.98 -5.15
C PRO A 138 18.43 -5.51 -5.00
N PHE A 139 17.71 -4.74 -4.19
CA PHE A 139 17.91 -3.31 -3.97
C PHE A 139 17.72 -2.96 -2.49
N ARG A 140 18.29 -1.83 -2.08
CA ARG A 140 18.11 -1.24 -0.74
C ARG A 140 17.22 -0.01 -0.74
N LYS A 141 16.96 0.56 -1.91
CA LYS A 141 16.09 1.72 -2.11
C LYS A 141 15.15 1.46 -3.29
N VAL A 142 14.02 2.15 -3.29
CA VAL A 142 12.99 2.01 -4.32
C VAL A 142 12.53 3.40 -4.74
N GLY A 143 12.60 3.69 -6.03
CA GLY A 143 11.99 4.86 -6.66
C GLY A 143 10.50 4.65 -6.90
N PHE A 144 9.72 5.72 -6.76
CA PHE A 144 8.29 5.76 -6.96
C PHE A 144 7.92 6.99 -7.78
N THR A 145 7.23 6.77 -8.90
CA THR A 145 7.03 7.80 -9.93
C THR A 145 5.57 8.02 -10.32
N SER A 146 4.63 7.35 -9.65
CA SER A 146 3.21 7.45 -9.97
C SER A 146 2.34 7.27 -8.73
N ILE A 147 1.16 7.88 -8.76
CA ILE A 147 0.14 7.72 -7.73
C ILE A 147 -1.14 7.27 -8.41
N CYS A 148 -1.81 6.27 -7.84
CA CYS A 148 -3.19 5.96 -8.22
C CYS A 148 -4.14 6.06 -7.02
N VAL A 149 -5.43 6.09 -7.32
CA VAL A 149 -6.50 6.13 -6.32
C VAL A 149 -7.36 4.89 -6.42
N MET A 150 -7.61 4.26 -5.28
CA MET A 150 -8.38 3.04 -5.17
C MET A 150 -9.55 3.19 -4.21
N ARG A 151 -10.68 2.59 -4.55
CA ARG A 151 -11.78 2.34 -3.63
C ARG A 151 -11.58 0.99 -2.96
N CYS A 152 -11.44 0.98 -1.63
CA CYS A 152 -11.15 -0.22 -0.86
C CYS A 152 -12.13 -0.41 0.29
N ALA A 153 -12.44 -1.65 0.64
CA ALA A 153 -13.16 -1.94 1.89
C ALA A 153 -12.31 -1.57 3.13
N ARG A 154 -12.93 -1.00 4.17
CA ARG A 154 -12.21 -0.55 5.38
C ARG A 154 -12.84 -1.10 6.66
N PRO A 155 -12.08 -1.78 7.54
CA PRO A 155 -10.76 -2.36 7.26
C PRO A 155 -10.87 -3.51 6.25
N THR A 156 -9.88 -3.70 5.38
CA THR A 156 -9.78 -4.92 4.56
C THR A 156 -9.26 -6.07 5.44
N THR A 157 -10.03 -7.16 5.51
CA THR A 157 -9.76 -8.29 6.42
C THR A 157 -9.88 -9.66 5.76
N ARG A 158 -10.34 -9.73 4.50
CA ARG A 158 -10.53 -10.97 3.74
C ARG A 158 -10.11 -10.82 2.29
N ALA A 159 -9.75 -11.94 1.66
CA ALA A 159 -9.31 -11.99 0.26
C ALA A 159 -10.35 -11.43 -0.72
N ILE A 160 -11.61 -11.83 -0.58
CA ILE A 160 -12.72 -11.36 -1.44
C ILE A 160 -12.88 -9.84 -1.45
N GLU A 161 -12.42 -9.14 -0.41
CA GLU A 161 -12.52 -7.68 -0.32
C GLU A 161 -11.38 -6.99 -1.08
N VAL A 162 -10.24 -7.65 -1.21
CA VAL A 162 -9.10 -7.22 -2.05
C VAL A 162 -9.48 -7.33 -3.51
N GLU A 163 -10.15 -8.42 -3.89
CA GLU A 163 -10.66 -8.66 -5.25
C GLU A 163 -11.73 -7.64 -5.67
N GLN A 164 -12.36 -6.98 -4.70
CA GLN A 164 -13.38 -5.94 -4.91
C GLN A 164 -12.79 -4.52 -4.95
N TRP A 165 -11.48 -4.35 -4.80
CA TRP A 165 -10.84 -3.04 -4.94
C TRP A 165 -11.01 -2.51 -6.36
N LYS A 166 -11.33 -1.21 -6.48
CA LYS A 166 -11.59 -0.57 -7.77
C LYS A 166 -10.67 0.62 -7.97
N LEU A 167 -10.02 0.69 -9.13
CA LEU A 167 -9.31 1.88 -9.56
C LEU A 167 -10.32 3.01 -9.81
N LEU A 168 -10.06 4.17 -9.22
CA LEU A 168 -10.84 5.39 -9.42
C LEU A 168 -10.10 6.40 -10.30
N ALA A 169 -8.78 6.51 -10.13
CA ALA A 169 -7.94 7.38 -10.93
C ALA A 169 -6.53 6.77 -11.06
N PRO A 170 -5.94 6.70 -12.27
CA PRO A 170 -4.59 6.20 -12.49
C PRO A 170 -3.50 7.23 -12.16
#